data_AF-A0A959JVW8-F1
#
_entry.id   AF-A0A959JVW8-F1
#
_cell.length_a   1.000
_cell.length_b   1.000
_cell.length_c   1.000
_cell.angle_alpha   90.00
_cell.angle_beta   90.00
_cell.angle_gamma   90.00
#
_symmetry.space_group_name_H-M   'P 1'
#
loop_
_entity.id
_entity.type
_entity.pdbx_description
1 polymer ?
#
loop_
_entity_poly.entity_id
_entity_poly.type
_entity_poly.pdbx_seq_one_letter_code
_entity_poly.pdbx_strand_id
1 'polypeptide(L)'
;MSLLSKIPIYDLPQGSIKKLDGSTNNKFWILQSDSEANESALQTFLEKILQAIDLDPNKNLCLFSLSPDEDSSLSSLLETVTTPKTIIIFGLSPGNLGMSTRFLPYHLFKLKGNTFLLCDELRSIQSDSNKKRDLWDSLQKVKG
;
A
#
# COMPACT_ATOMS: atom_id res chain seq x y z
N MET A 1 -22.06 -11.29 11.31
CA MET A 1 -22.65 -10.59 10.14
C MET A 1 -21.57 -9.67 9.59
N SER A 2 -21.01 -10.00 8.43
CA SER A 2 -19.89 -9.26 7.83
C SER A 2 -20.44 -8.11 6.97
N LEU A 3 -19.99 -6.88 7.24
CA LEU A 3 -20.45 -5.62 6.65
C LEU A 3 -19.66 -5.25 5.38
N LEU A 4 -19.50 -6.18 4.44
CA LEU A 4 -18.68 -5.98 3.22
C LEU A 4 -19.53 -5.87 1.93
N SER A 5 -20.61 -5.09 1.95
CA SER A 5 -21.38 -4.88 0.73
C SER A 5 -21.77 -3.42 0.55
N LYS A 6 -20.93 -2.69 -0.20
CA LYS A 6 -21.27 -1.66 -1.21
C LYS A 6 -20.15 -0.62 -1.29
N ILE A 7 -19.17 -0.85 -2.16
CA ILE A 7 -18.22 0.18 -2.60
C ILE A 7 -18.17 0.11 -4.13
N PRO A 8 -18.19 1.26 -4.84
CA PRO A 8 -18.10 1.28 -6.29
C PRO A 8 -16.77 0.69 -6.78
N ILE A 9 -16.89 -0.30 -7.67
CA ILE A 9 -15.78 -0.95 -8.36
C ILE A 9 -15.34 0.02 -9.46
N TYR A 10 -14.13 0.57 -9.34
CA TYR A 10 -13.49 1.29 -10.44
C TYR A 10 -12.80 0.25 -11.34
N ASP A 11 -13.05 0.33 -12.64
CA ASP A 11 -12.40 -0.51 -13.66
C ASP A 11 -10.90 -0.15 -13.69
N LEU A 12 -10.11 -0.94 -12.95
CA LEU A 12 -8.65 -0.88 -13.01
C LEU A 12 -8.20 -1.47 -14.35
N PRO A 13 -7.11 -0.96 -14.96
CA PRO A 13 -6.58 -1.56 -16.19
C PRO A 13 -6.37 -3.06 -15.96
N GLN A 14 -6.99 -3.88 -16.82
CA GLN A 14 -7.02 -5.33 -16.64
C GLN A 14 -5.60 -5.88 -16.57
N GLY A 15 -5.29 -6.49 -15.43
CA GLY A 15 -4.01 -7.11 -15.14
C GLY A 15 -3.48 -6.63 -13.79
N SER A 16 -3.43 -7.57 -12.83
CA SER A 16 -2.44 -7.58 -11.75
C SER A 16 -2.63 -6.71 -10.52
N ILE A 17 -3.21 -5.50 -10.63
CA ILE A 17 -3.52 -4.68 -9.45
C ILE A 17 -4.99 -4.81 -9.08
N LYS A 18 -5.28 -5.34 -7.89
CA LYS A 18 -6.63 -5.54 -7.38
C LYS A 18 -6.90 -4.57 -6.24
N LYS A 19 -7.95 -3.75 -6.35
CA LYS A 19 -8.46 -2.97 -5.22
C LYS A 19 -9.18 -3.92 -4.25
N LEU A 20 -8.67 -4.02 -3.03
CA LEU A 20 -9.25 -4.85 -1.98
C LEU A 20 -10.32 -4.10 -1.18
N ASP A 21 -10.01 -2.85 -0.83
CA ASP A 21 -10.89 -1.98 -0.05
C ASP A 21 -10.54 -0.50 -0.32
N GLY A 22 -11.42 0.43 0.06
CA GLY A 22 -11.03 1.82 0.16
C GLY A 22 -12.11 2.85 -0.13
N SER A 23 -11.80 4.06 0.31
CA SER A 23 -12.68 5.22 0.28
C SER A 23 -12.80 5.79 -1.13
N THR A 24 -13.51 6.91 -1.22
CA THR A 24 -13.41 7.85 -2.36
C THR A 24 -12.44 9.00 -2.04
N ASN A 25 -12.14 9.23 -0.76
CA ASN A 25 -11.22 10.24 -0.27
C ASN A 25 -9.80 9.66 -0.12
N ASN A 26 -9.20 9.29 -1.26
CA ASN A 26 -8.05 8.39 -1.36
C ASN A 26 -6.71 9.06 -1.08
N LYS A 27 -6.55 9.67 0.11
CA LYS A 27 -5.30 10.35 0.50
C LYS A 27 -4.12 9.39 0.59
N PHE A 28 -4.38 8.15 0.99
CA PHE A 28 -3.38 7.10 1.18
C PHE A 28 -3.67 5.90 0.28
N TRP A 29 -2.66 5.40 -0.40
CA TRP A 29 -2.70 4.08 -1.02
C TRP A 29 -1.77 3.14 -0.30
N ILE A 30 -2.24 1.93 -0.04
CA ILE A 30 -1.47 0.84 0.56
C ILE A 30 -1.39 -0.28 -0.46
N LEU A 31 -0.16 -0.71 -0.77
CA LEU A 31 0.11 -1.76 -1.75
C LEU A 31 0.82 -2.93 -1.05
N GLN A 32 0.34 -4.14 -1.30
CA GLN A 32 0.94 -5.39 -0.80
C GLN A 32 0.93 -6.46 -1.89
N SER A 33 1.65 -7.56 -1.68
CA SER A 33 1.57 -8.72 -2.57
C SER A 33 0.24 -9.47 -2.41
N ASP A 34 -0.25 -10.10 -3.49
CA ASP A 34 -1.42 -10.97 -3.46
C ASP A 34 -1.24 -12.15 -2.49
N SER A 35 -0.02 -12.70 -2.39
CA SER A 35 0.28 -13.77 -1.42
C SER A 35 0.03 -13.32 0.01
N GLU A 36 0.49 -12.13 0.41
CA GLU A 36 0.31 -11.62 1.76
C GLU A 36 -1.12 -11.13 2.01
N ALA A 37 -1.80 -10.64 0.98
CA ALA A 37 -3.21 -10.27 1.04
C ALA A 37 -4.13 -11.44 1.45
N ASN A 38 -3.77 -12.66 1.06
CA ASN A 38 -4.53 -13.87 1.36
C ASN A 38 -4.24 -14.48 2.74
N GLU A 39 -3.28 -13.93 3.49
CA GLU A 39 -2.91 -14.42 4.81
C GLU A 39 -3.56 -13.63 5.94
N SER A 40 -4.56 -14.22 6.60
CA SER A 40 -5.34 -13.54 7.65
C SER A 40 -4.49 -12.95 8.77
N ALA A 41 -3.42 -13.63 9.20
CA ALA A 41 -2.54 -13.15 10.25
C ALA A 41 -1.75 -11.89 9.86
N LEU A 42 -1.37 -11.77 8.58
CA LEU A 42 -0.70 -10.59 8.04
C LEU A 42 -1.69 -9.44 7.84
N GLN A 43 -2.91 -9.73 7.41
CA GLN A 43 -3.96 -8.71 7.30
C GLN A 43 -4.32 -8.13 8.68
N THR A 44 -4.46 -8.95 9.72
CA THR A 44 -4.64 -8.45 11.09
C THR A 44 -3.45 -7.61 11.58
N PHE A 45 -2.23 -7.93 11.16
CA PHE A 45 -1.06 -7.12 11.47
C PHE A 45 -1.08 -5.77 10.75
N LEU A 46 -1.40 -5.77 9.45
CA LEU A 46 -1.56 -4.56 8.66
C LEU A 46 -2.65 -3.65 9.24
N GLU A 47 -3.81 -4.21 9.61
CA GLU A 47 -4.90 -3.45 10.25
C GLU A 47 -4.42 -2.74 11.52
N LYS A 48 -3.63 -3.40 12.36
CA LYS A 48 -3.05 -2.77 13.56
C LYS A 48 -2.10 -1.63 13.22
N ILE A 49 -1.28 -1.78 12.18
CA ILE A 49 -0.41 -0.72 11.69
C ILE A 49 -1.26 0.48 11.23
N LEU A 50 -2.26 0.25 10.39
CA LEU A 50 -3.12 1.30 9.83
C LEU A 50 -3.90 2.03 10.93
N GLN A 51 -4.46 1.30 11.89
CA GLN A 51 -5.15 1.89 13.06
C GLN A 51 -4.22 2.76 13.90
N ALA A 52 -2.96 2.35 14.11
CA ALA A 52 -1.99 3.12 14.89
C ALA A 52 -1.68 4.50 14.28
N ILE A 53 -1.90 4.67 12.97
CA ILE A 53 -1.72 5.93 12.25
C ILE A 53 -3.03 6.57 11.78
N ASP A 54 -4.17 6.14 12.34
CA ASP A 54 -5.51 6.67 12.04
C ASP A 54 -5.87 6.59 10.53
N LEU A 55 -5.43 5.52 9.88
CA LEU A 55 -5.79 5.18 8.53
C LEU A 55 -6.95 4.18 8.54
N ASP A 56 -8.01 4.50 7.80
CA ASP A 56 -9.25 3.72 7.71
C ASP A 56 -9.72 3.62 6.25
N PRO A 57 -9.95 2.39 5.73
CA PRO A 57 -10.43 2.16 4.36
C PRO A 57 -11.77 2.83 4.06
N ASN A 58 -12.59 3.10 5.07
CA ASN A 58 -13.87 3.81 4.87
C ASN A 58 -13.68 5.32 4.78
N LYS A 59 -12.54 5.87 5.22
CA LYS A 59 -12.34 7.32 5.39
C LYS A 59 -11.30 7.93 4.48
N ASN A 60 -10.10 7.34 4.41
CA ASN A 60 -8.93 8.05 3.91
C ASN A 60 -7.89 7.19 3.16
N LEU A 61 -8.07 5.88 3.06
CA LEU A 61 -7.15 5.00 2.34
C LEU A 61 -7.83 4.12 1.28
N CYS A 62 -7.05 3.68 0.32
CA CYS A 62 -7.33 2.53 -0.55
C CYS A 62 -6.27 1.45 -0.37
N LEU A 63 -6.70 0.20 -0.28
CA LEU A 63 -5.85 -0.96 -0.18
C LEU A 63 -5.85 -1.69 -1.52
N PHE A 64 -4.66 -1.99 -2.02
CA PHE A 64 -4.43 -2.71 -3.26
C PHE A 64 -3.53 -3.91 -3.01
N SER A 65 -3.79 -4.99 -3.73
CA SER A 65 -2.87 -6.11 -3.84
C SER A 65 -2.37 -6.28 -5.27
N LEU A 66 -1.13 -6.73 -5.39
CA LEU A 66 -0.45 -6.91 -6.66
C LEU A 66 0.08 -8.33 -6.77
N SER A 67 -0.10 -8.94 -7.94
CA SER A 67 0.60 -10.17 -8.29
C SER A 67 2.01 -9.81 -8.79
N PRO A 68 3.09 -10.27 -8.11
CA PRO A 68 4.47 -9.90 -8.49
C PRO A 68 4.90 -10.50 -9.84
N ASP A 69 4.24 -11.56 -10.30
CA ASP A 69 4.54 -12.27 -11.55
C ASP A 69 3.96 -11.61 -12.80
N GLU A 70 3.18 -10.55 -12.65
CA GLU A 70 2.61 -9.82 -13.77
C GLU A 70 3.14 -8.37 -13.81
N ASP A 71 3.43 -7.87 -15.02
CA ASP A 71 3.94 -6.52 -15.27
C ASP A 71 2.92 -5.45 -14.86
N SER A 72 2.92 -5.15 -13.57
CA SER A 72 1.99 -4.23 -12.91
C SER A 72 2.57 -2.82 -12.92
N SER A 73 2.29 -2.05 -13.96
CA SER A 73 2.75 -0.65 -13.99
C SER A 73 1.94 0.21 -13.02
N LEU A 74 2.53 0.56 -11.87
CA LEU A 74 1.93 1.58 -10.98
C LEU A 74 1.68 2.89 -11.70
N SER A 75 2.51 3.20 -12.70
CA SER A 75 2.36 4.36 -13.57
C SER A 75 0.95 4.44 -14.17
N SER A 76 0.44 3.31 -14.68
CA SER A 76 -0.89 3.24 -15.30
C SER A 76 -2.01 3.43 -14.28
N LEU A 77 -1.82 2.96 -13.04
CA LEU A 77 -2.76 3.19 -11.94
C LEU A 77 -2.81 4.66 -11.52
N LEU A 78 -1.64 5.32 -11.45
CA LEU A 78 -1.55 6.74 -11.11
C LEU A 78 -2.16 7.67 -12.16
N GLU A 79 -2.22 7.25 -13.42
CA GLU A 79 -2.81 8.03 -14.53
C GLU A 79 -4.34 7.89 -14.63
N THR A 80 -4.91 6.83 -14.04
CA THR A 80 -6.33 6.45 -14.21
C THR A 80 -7.21 6.85 -13.02
N VAL A 81 -6.62 7.24 -11.88
CA VAL A 81 -7.34 7.50 -10.62
C VAL A 81 -6.89 8.84 -10.03
N THR A 82 -7.75 9.47 -9.21
CA THR A 82 -7.33 10.58 -8.35
C THR A 82 -6.08 10.19 -7.57
N THR A 83 -4.97 10.87 -7.89
CA THR A 83 -3.65 10.55 -7.34
C THR A 83 -3.62 10.74 -5.83
N PRO A 84 -3.19 9.74 -5.05
CA PRO A 84 -3.11 9.85 -3.60
C PRO A 84 -2.03 10.83 -3.18
N LYS A 85 -2.13 11.40 -1.98
CA LYS A 85 -1.02 12.20 -1.44
C LYS A 85 0.16 11.31 -1.06
N THR A 86 -0.13 10.14 -0.51
CA THR A 86 0.87 9.21 -0.01
C THR A 86 0.60 7.77 -0.46
N ILE A 87 1.66 7.06 -0.83
CA ILE A 87 1.64 5.66 -1.28
C ILE A 87 2.60 4.87 -0.39
N ILE A 88 2.11 3.84 0.28
CA ILE A 88 2.90 2.95 1.14
C ILE A 88 2.91 1.57 0.50
N ILE A 89 4.09 0.99 0.35
CA ILE A 89 4.29 -0.24 -0.40
C ILE A 89 5.01 -1.23 0.51
N PHE A 90 4.45 -2.42 0.67
CA PHE A 90 5.02 -3.51 1.45
C PHE A 90 5.50 -4.63 0.53
N GLY A 91 6.79 -4.98 0.63
CA GLY A 91 7.36 -6.19 0.01
C GLY A 91 7.50 -6.18 -1.51
N LEU A 92 6.96 -5.17 -2.19
CA LEU A 92 7.07 -5.06 -3.65
C LEU A 92 8.32 -4.30 -4.03
N SER A 93 9.12 -4.88 -4.94
CA SER A 93 10.32 -4.23 -5.41
C SER A 93 9.97 -3.10 -6.39
N PRO A 94 10.81 -2.06 -6.48
CA PRO A 94 10.69 -1.00 -7.48
C PRO A 94 10.49 -1.48 -8.92
N GLY A 95 11.15 -2.60 -9.27
CA GLY A 95 11.04 -3.22 -10.58
C GLY A 95 9.64 -3.74 -10.87
N ASN A 96 8.98 -4.35 -9.87
CA ASN A 96 7.59 -4.81 -9.99
C ASN A 96 6.59 -3.65 -10.19
N LEU A 97 7.02 -2.42 -9.91
CA LEU A 97 6.20 -1.22 -9.99
C LEU A 97 6.49 -0.39 -11.25
N GLY A 98 7.40 -0.87 -12.12
CA GLY A 98 7.86 -0.15 -13.31
C GLY A 98 8.74 1.07 -12.98
N MET A 99 9.34 1.13 -11.79
CA MET A 99 10.16 2.26 -11.36
C MET A 99 11.64 1.98 -11.53
N SER A 100 12.34 2.80 -12.32
CA SER A 100 13.78 2.65 -12.60
C SER A 100 14.71 3.30 -11.58
N THR A 101 14.19 3.85 -10.47
CA THR A 101 14.97 4.57 -9.47
C THR A 101 15.44 3.68 -8.32
N ARG A 102 16.59 4.00 -7.71
CA ARG A 102 17.05 3.32 -6.48
C ARG A 102 16.23 3.83 -5.30
N PHE A 103 15.55 2.92 -4.62
CA PHE A 103 14.78 3.21 -3.41
C PHE A 103 15.51 2.69 -2.19
N LEU A 104 15.48 3.50 -1.13
CA LEU A 104 15.98 3.10 0.18
C LEU A 104 14.75 2.72 1.03
N PRO A 105 14.64 1.48 1.53
CA PRO A 105 13.53 1.07 2.39
C PRO A 105 13.41 1.99 3.60
N TYR A 106 12.18 2.25 4.06
CA TYR A 106 11.88 3.11 5.21
C TYR A 106 12.30 4.58 5.05
N HIS A 107 12.51 5.03 3.81
CA HIS A 107 12.70 6.44 3.51
C HIS A 107 11.56 7.01 2.68
N LEU A 108 11.11 8.20 3.07
CA LEU A 108 10.14 8.95 2.29
C LEU A 108 10.81 9.60 1.09
N PHE A 109 10.21 9.44 -0.07
CA PHE A 109 10.62 10.15 -1.27
C PHE A 109 9.42 10.74 -1.99
N LYS A 110 9.67 11.80 -2.74
CA LYS A 110 8.64 12.49 -3.51
C LYS A 110 8.86 12.24 -4.99
N LEU A 111 7.82 11.79 -5.67
CA LEU A 111 7.82 11.55 -7.11
C LEU A 111 6.48 12.00 -7.68
N LYS A 112 6.51 12.83 -8.74
CA LYS A 112 5.31 13.34 -9.43
C LYS A 112 4.24 13.95 -8.51
N GLY A 113 4.66 14.56 -7.39
CA GLY A 113 3.75 15.19 -6.41
C GLY A 113 3.19 14.23 -5.35
N ASN A 114 3.48 12.93 -5.44
CA ASN A 114 3.11 11.94 -4.44
C ASN A 114 4.30 11.68 -3.49
N THR A 115 3.99 11.39 -2.23
CA THR A 115 4.96 10.86 -1.27
C THR A 115 4.89 9.35 -1.29
N PHE A 116 6.03 8.68 -1.31
CA PHE A 116 6.09 7.23 -1.29
C PHE A 116 6.91 6.75 -0.10
N LEU A 117 6.53 5.59 0.41
CA LEU A 117 7.25 4.85 1.43
C LEU A 117 7.32 3.39 0.99
N LEU A 118 8.52 2.89 0.70
CA LEU A 118 8.76 1.47 0.46
C LEU A 118 9.20 0.82 1.76
N CYS A 119 8.62 -0.33 2.04
CA CYS A 119 8.87 -1.13 3.23
C CYS A 119 9.18 -2.57 2.81
N ASP A 120 9.81 -3.32 3.71
CA ASP A 120 9.84 -4.77 3.60
C ASP A 120 8.41 -5.37 3.54
N GLU A 121 8.33 -6.64 3.16
CA GLU A 121 7.10 -7.43 3.22
C GLU A 121 6.55 -7.51 4.66
N LEU A 122 5.23 -7.59 4.80
CA LEU A 122 4.56 -7.59 6.10
C LEU A 122 5.04 -8.72 6.99
N ARG A 123 5.29 -9.91 6.43
CA ARG A 123 5.80 -11.07 7.19
C ARG A 123 7.18 -10.81 7.81
N SER A 124 8.09 -10.24 7.02
CA SER A 124 9.43 -9.84 7.49
C SER A 124 9.33 -8.77 8.57
N ILE A 125 8.46 -7.77 8.40
CA ILE A 125 8.25 -6.74 9.42
C ILE A 125 7.64 -7.35 10.69
N GLN A 126 6.67 -8.26 10.57
CA GLN A 126 6.01 -8.87 11.71
C GLN A 126 6.98 -9.68 12.59
N SER A 127 8.02 -10.26 11.99
CA SER A 127 9.00 -11.12 12.67
C SER A 127 10.24 -10.38 13.19
N ASP A 128 10.55 -9.16 12.71
CA ASP A 128 11.77 -8.42 13.06
C ASP A 128 11.46 -7.12 13.83
N SER A 129 11.99 -6.97 15.04
CA SER A 129 11.78 -5.79 15.88
C SER A 129 12.42 -4.52 15.34
N ASN A 130 13.55 -4.62 14.63
CA ASN A 130 14.22 -3.47 14.02
C ASN A 130 13.37 -2.93 12.86
N LYS A 131 12.87 -3.83 12.00
CA LYS A 131 11.98 -3.45 10.88
C LYS A 131 10.68 -2.81 11.35
N LYS A 132 10.10 -3.26 12.47
CA LYS A 132 8.94 -2.60 13.09
C LYS A 132 9.26 -1.18 13.54
N ARG A 133 10.42 -0.97 14.15
CA ARG A 133 10.86 0.35 14.60
C ARG A 133 11.07 1.28 13.40
N ASP A 134 11.77 0.81 12.38
CA ASP A 134 12.08 1.61 11.18
C ASP A 134 10.79 1.97 10.41
N LEU A 135 9.83 1.04 10.34
CA LEU A 135 8.48 1.31 9.85
C LEU A 135 7.81 2.41 10.67
N TRP A 136 7.76 2.26 12.00
CA TRP A 136 7.10 3.21 12.89
C TRP A 136 7.67 4.63 12.76
N ASP A 137 9.00 4.75 12.79
CA ASP A 137 9.70 6.03 12.64
C ASP A 137 9.40 6.70 11.29
N SER A 138 9.17 5.89 10.25
CA SER A 138 8.78 6.36 8.92
C SER A 138 7.32 6.81 8.86
N LEU A 139 6.43 6.02 9.44
CA LEU A 139 4.99 6.31 9.48
C LEU A 139 4.68 7.57 10.28
N GLN A 140 5.44 7.86 11.35
CA GLN A 140 5.30 9.11 12.10
C GLN A 140 5.56 10.35 11.22
N LYS A 141 6.50 10.26 10.28
CA LYS A 141 6.81 11.34 9.33
C LYS A 141 5.75 11.50 8.25
N VAL A 142 5.00 10.44 7.95
CA VAL A 142 3.90 10.44 6.98
C VAL A 142 2.64 11.12 7.54
N LYS A 143 2.42 11.00 8.86
CA LYS A 143 1.27 11.60 9.54
C LYS A 143 1.37 13.13 9.68
N GLY A 144 2.59 13.68 9.66
CA GLY A 144 2.88 15.12 9.71
C GLY A 144 2.58 15.84 8.41
#